data_AF-A0A4Q1JL21-F1
#
_entry.id   AF-A0A4Q1JL21-F1
#
_cell.length_a   1.000
_cell.length_b   1.000
_cell.length_c   1.000
_cell.angle_alpha   90.00
_cell.angle_beta   90.00
_cell.angle_gamma   90.00
#
_symmetry.space_group_name_H-M   'P 1'
#
loop_
_entity.id
_entity.type
_entity.pdbx_description
1 polymer ?
#
loop_
_entity_poly.entity_id
_entity_poly.type
_entity_poly.pdbx_seq_one_letter_code
_entity_poly.pdbx_strand_id
1 'polypeptide(L)'
;MVSKISTEEQVLKKWTDLMSLLGGSKHVFNTYVQRLTLHNLIQLANVYLLKLNKRYSLRLDSIYKSGKELFFFKLIDHCQTDEARYLDTSGGGDKFLISLALALVLSDLASN
;
A
#
# COMPACT_ATOMS: atom_id res chain seq x y z
N MET A 1 1.91 -3.11 -46.04
CA MET A 1 1.07 -4.03 -45.25
C MET A 1 1.92 -4.80 -44.24
N VAL A 2 2.99 -5.47 -44.67
CA VAL A 2 3.91 -6.25 -43.79
C VAL A 2 4.61 -5.40 -42.71
N SER A 3 5.00 -4.17 -43.01
CA SER A 3 5.65 -3.27 -42.04
C SER A 3 4.75 -2.85 -40.87
N LYS A 4 3.44 -2.69 -41.12
CA LYS A 4 2.45 -2.31 -40.09
C LYS A 4 2.24 -3.44 -39.08
N ILE A 5 2.15 -4.67 -39.58
CA ILE A 5 2.00 -5.89 -38.77
C ILE A 5 3.23 -6.07 -37.85
N SER A 6 4.44 -5.84 -38.36
CA SER A 6 5.66 -5.95 -37.56
C SER A 6 5.74 -4.92 -36.42
N THR A 7 5.29 -3.69 -36.63
CA THR A 7 5.19 -2.69 -35.55
C THR A 7 4.15 -3.07 -34.51
N GLU A 8 2.99 -3.60 -34.93
CA GLU A 8 1.94 -4.04 -34.02
C GLU A 8 2.38 -5.26 -33.19
N GLU A 9 3.14 -6.18 -33.77
CA GLU A 9 3.76 -7.31 -33.07
C GLU A 9 4.77 -6.87 -32.00
N GLN A 10 5.58 -5.83 -32.27
CA GLN A 10 6.50 -5.30 -31.27
C GLN A 10 5.78 -4.65 -30.09
N VAL A 11 4.67 -3.94 -30.35
CA VAL A 11 3.84 -3.35 -29.30
C VAL A 11 3.18 -4.45 -28.48
N LEU A 12 2.61 -5.46 -29.15
CA LEU A 12 2.01 -6.62 -28.48
C LEU A 12 3.03 -7.34 -27.59
N LYS A 13 4.25 -7.57 -28.10
CA LYS A 13 5.33 -8.22 -27.36
C LYS A 13 5.72 -7.44 -26.11
N LYS A 14 5.89 -6.12 -26.21
CA LYS A 14 6.17 -5.27 -25.03
C LYS A 14 5.10 -5.38 -23.95
N TRP A 15 3.82 -5.34 -24.33
CA TRP A 15 2.71 -5.49 -23.38
C TRP A 15 2.64 -6.90 -22.79
N THR A 16 2.94 -7.92 -23.60
CA THR A 16 2.94 -9.32 -23.16
C THR A 16 4.08 -9.60 -22.19
N ASP A 17 5.28 -9.09 -22.47
CA ASP A 17 6.45 -9.19 -21.62
C ASP A 17 6.21 -8.47 -20.28
N LEU A 18 5.63 -7.26 -20.33
CA LEU A 18 5.24 -6.52 -19.12
C LEU A 18 4.19 -7.28 -18.29
N MET A 19 3.17 -7.83 -18.95
CA MET A 19 2.11 -8.59 -18.29
C MET A 19 2.66 -9.89 -17.69
N SER A 20 3.61 -10.55 -18.36
CA SER A 20 4.32 -11.72 -17.87
C SER A 20 5.17 -11.41 -16.64
N LEU A 21 5.95 -10.32 -16.67
CA LEU A 21 6.74 -9.84 -15.53
C LEU A 21 5.86 -9.53 -14.29
N LEU A 22 4.62 -9.07 -14.53
CA LEU A 22 3.65 -8.76 -13.49
C LEU A 22 2.78 -9.96 -13.07
N GLY A 23 3.15 -11.19 -13.45
CA GLY A 23 2.49 -12.42 -13.01
C GLY A 23 1.37 -12.93 -13.93
N GLY A 24 1.31 -12.45 -15.18
CA GLY A 24 0.57 -13.06 -16.27
C GLY A 24 -0.95 -12.95 -16.22
N SER A 25 -1.53 -12.31 -15.19
CA SER A 25 -2.98 -12.16 -15.07
C SER A 25 -3.40 -10.77 -14.62
N LYS A 26 -4.59 -10.35 -15.07
CA LYS A 26 -5.26 -9.12 -14.60
C LYS A 26 -5.42 -9.11 -13.07
N HIS A 27 -5.60 -10.27 -12.45
CA HIS A 27 -5.73 -10.38 -11.01
C HIS A 27 -4.42 -10.03 -10.29
N VAL A 28 -3.29 -10.60 -10.70
CA VAL A 28 -1.98 -10.29 -10.09
C VAL A 28 -1.59 -8.84 -10.32
N PHE A 29 -1.89 -8.28 -11.51
CA PHE A 29 -1.69 -6.86 -11.78
C PHE A 29 -2.53 -5.98 -10.84
N ASN A 30 -3.82 -6.28 -10.68
CA ASN A 30 -4.69 -5.52 -9.78
C ASN A 30 -4.19 -5.60 -8.34
N THR A 31 -3.77 -6.76 -7.86
CA THR A 31 -3.17 -6.92 -6.53
C THR A 31 -1.88 -6.10 -6.39
N TYR A 32 -1.05 -6.07 -7.43
CA TYR A 32 0.18 -5.26 -7.45
C TYR A 32 -0.13 -3.75 -7.35
N VAL A 33 -1.07 -3.26 -8.15
CA VAL A 33 -1.50 -1.85 -8.12
C VAL A 33 -2.14 -1.51 -6.77
N GLN A 34 -3.03 -2.37 -6.24
CA GLN A 34 -3.61 -2.20 -4.92
C GLN A 34 -2.55 -2.09 -3.82
N ARG A 35 -1.50 -2.92 -3.89
CA ARG A 35 -0.36 -2.84 -2.97
C ARG A 35 0.40 -1.53 -3.08
N LEU A 36 0.63 -1.03 -4.30
CA LEU A 36 1.30 0.26 -4.51
C LEU A 36 0.45 1.41 -3.96
N THR A 37 -0.86 1.40 -4.24
CA THR A 37 -1.81 2.37 -3.71
C THR A 37 -1.83 2.35 -2.19
N LEU A 38 -1.87 1.15 -1.58
CA LEU A 38 -1.86 0.98 -0.14
C LEU A 38 -0.56 1.53 0.48
N HIS A 39 0.59 1.27 -0.14
CA HIS A 39 1.86 1.82 0.30
C HIS A 39 1.83 3.36 0.32
N ASN A 40 1.37 3.98 -0.76
CA ASN A 40 1.25 5.44 -0.84
C ASN A 40 0.28 5.99 0.22
N LEU A 41 -0.85 5.31 0.42
CA LEU A 41 -1.84 5.67 1.43
C LEU A 41 -1.24 5.68 2.84
N ILE A 42 -0.41 4.68 3.19
CA ILE A 42 0.29 4.64 4.48
C ILE A 42 1.31 5.77 4.62
N GLN A 43 2.05 6.09 3.56
CA GLN A 43 2.99 7.21 3.60
C GLN A 43 2.27 8.53 3.90
N LEU A 44 1.14 8.77 3.24
CA LEU A 44 0.29 9.93 3.52
C LEU A 44 -0.31 9.85 4.94
N ALA A 45 -0.74 8.67 5.38
CA ALA A 45 -1.33 8.49 6.71
C ALA A 45 -0.32 8.79 7.80
N ASN A 46 0.96 8.45 7.60
CA ASN A 46 2.04 8.82 8.51
C ASN A 46 2.24 10.34 8.61
N VAL A 47 2.00 11.10 7.53
CA VAL A 47 2.05 12.57 7.59
C VAL A 47 0.94 13.11 8.49
N TYR A 48 -0.29 12.61 8.35
CA TYR A 48 -1.40 12.99 9.23
C TYR A 48 -1.21 12.48 10.66
N LEU A 49 -0.71 11.26 10.83
CA LEU A 49 -0.44 10.67 12.13
C LEU A 49 0.64 11.45 12.86
N LEU A 50 1.70 11.91 12.18
CA LEU A 50 2.72 12.79 12.77
C LEU A 50 2.13 14.13 13.25
N LYS A 51 1.14 14.67 12.52
CA LYS A 51 0.43 15.89 12.93
C LYS A 51 -0.49 15.66 14.13
N LEU A 52 -1.15 14.50 14.21
CA LEU A 52 -2.06 14.13 15.30
C LEU A 52 -1.31 13.68 16.56
N ASN A 53 -0.30 12.84 16.40
CA ASN A 53 0.49 12.24 17.47
C ASN A 53 1.87 11.78 16.96
N LYS A 54 2.92 12.52 17.33
CA LYS A 54 4.32 12.23 16.96
C LYS A 54 4.88 10.94 17.57
N ARG A 55 4.20 10.35 18.56
CA ARG A 55 4.63 9.11 19.21
C ARG A 55 4.57 7.92 18.27
N TYR A 56 3.66 7.95 17.29
CA TYR A 56 3.33 6.78 16.50
C TYR A 56 3.65 6.95 15.02
N SER A 57 4.22 5.91 14.42
CA SER A 57 4.35 5.76 12.97
C SER A 57 3.82 4.40 12.54
N LEU A 58 3.28 4.32 11.32
CA LEU A 58 2.87 3.06 10.70
C LEU A 58 3.99 2.56 9.78
N ARG A 59 4.30 1.27 9.88
CA ARG A 59 5.20 0.58 8.97
C ARG A 59 4.48 -0.59 8.33
N LEU A 60 4.62 -0.71 7.01
CA LEU A 60 4.20 -1.88 6.27
C LEU A 60 5.19 -3.02 6.54
N ASP A 61 4.70 -4.18 6.94
CA ASP A 61 5.51 -5.39 7.02
C ASP A 61 5.89 -5.84 5.61
N SER A 62 7.15 -6.27 5.43
CA SER A 62 7.67 -6.73 4.14
C SER A 62 7.08 -8.09 3.74
N ILE A 63 6.50 -8.84 4.68
CA ILE A 63 5.99 -10.20 4.46
C ILE A 63 4.48 -10.15 4.19
N TYR A 64 4.12 -10.20 2.90
CA TYR A 64 2.73 -10.33 2.48
C TYR A 64 2.28 -11.79 2.58
N LYS A 65 1.41 -12.10 3.54
CA LYS A 65 0.67 -13.36 3.61
C LYS A 65 -0.74 -13.17 3.01
N SER A 66 -1.00 -13.84 1.89
CA SER A 66 -2.31 -13.83 1.24
C SER A 66 -3.42 -14.25 2.22
N GLY A 67 -4.55 -13.54 2.20
CA GLY A 67 -5.72 -13.81 3.07
C GLY A 67 -5.79 -13.00 4.37
N LYS A 68 -4.83 -12.09 4.63
CA LYS A 68 -4.79 -11.24 5.83
C LYS A 68 -4.49 -9.78 5.50
N GLU A 69 -5.38 -9.18 4.70
CA GLU A 69 -5.21 -7.85 4.11
C GLU A 69 -5.06 -6.70 5.12
N LEU A 70 -5.60 -6.85 6.32
CA LEU A 70 -5.52 -5.87 7.41
C LEU A 70 -4.33 -6.07 8.37
N PHE A 71 -3.56 -7.17 8.23
CA PHE A 71 -2.51 -7.55 9.18
C PHE A 71 -1.10 -7.14 8.75
N PHE A 72 -0.98 -6.25 7.76
CA PHE A 72 0.32 -5.83 7.21
C PHE A 72 0.93 -4.62 7.90
N PHE A 73 0.30 -4.06 8.93
CA PHE A 73 0.77 -2.85 9.57
C PHE A 73 1.30 -3.13 10.96
N LYS A 74 2.48 -2.57 11.23
CA LYS A 74 3.05 -2.45 12.57
C LYS A 74 2.98 -1.00 13.00
N LEU A 75 2.56 -0.79 14.24
CA LEU A 75 2.66 0.48 14.92
C LEU A 75 4.05 0.57 15.53
N ILE A 76 4.80 1.60 15.16
CA ILE A 76 6.09 1.94 15.78
C ILE A 76 5.83 2.97 16.86
N ASP A 77 6.18 2.62 18.11
CA ASP A 77 6.13 3.53 19.24
C ASP A 77 7.51 4.16 19.50
N HIS A 78 7.65 5.44 19.12
CA HIS A 78 8.90 6.18 19.25
C HIS A 78 9.27 6.51 20.71
N CYS A 79 8.32 6.45 21.65
CA CYS A 79 8.61 6.64 23.07
C CYS A 79 9.17 5.37 23.74
N GLN A 80 9.00 4.20 23.11
CA GLN A 80 9.46 2.91 23.61
C GLN A 80 10.63 2.38 22.78
N THR A 81 11.59 3.24 22.40
CA THR A 81 12.77 2.83 21.61
C THR A 81 12.38 2.19 20.26
N ASP A 82 11.44 2.81 19.55
CA ASP A 82 10.95 2.34 18.24
C ASP A 82 10.36 0.92 18.26
N GLU A 83 9.72 0.52 19.36
CA GLU A 83 9.10 -0.80 19.47
C GLU A 83 8.00 -0.98 18.43
N ALA A 84 8.12 -2.04 17.62
CA ALA A 84 7.15 -2.38 16.59
C ALA A 84 6.11 -3.36 17.15
N ARG A 85 4.88 -2.89 17.32
CA ARG A 85 3.75 -3.66 17.86
C ARG A 85 2.70 -3.91 16.78
N TYR A 86 1.97 -5.02 16.88
CA TYR A 86 0.83 -5.27 16.00
C TYR A 86 -0.33 -4.36 16.39
N LEU A 87 -1.11 -3.95 15.40
CA LEU A 87 -2.32 -3.15 15.65
C LEU A 87 -3.28 -3.85 16.61
N ASP A 88 -3.41 -5.17 16.53
CA ASP A 88 -4.30 -5.95 17.40
C ASP A 88 -3.98 -5.79 18.89
N THR A 89 -2.69 -5.70 19.24
CA THR A 89 -2.21 -5.58 20.62
C THR A 89 -2.17 -4.13 21.12
N SER A 90 -2.57 -3.16 20.28
CA SER A 90 -2.58 -1.73 20.63
C SER A 90 -3.89 -1.33 21.30
N GLY A 91 -3.85 -0.27 22.12
CA GLY A 91 -5.02 0.21 22.86
C GLY A 91 -6.11 0.76 21.93
N GLY A 92 -7.36 0.84 22.42
CA GLY A 92 -8.48 1.36 21.62
C GLY A 92 -8.27 2.78 21.11
N GLY A 93 -7.61 3.64 21.90
CA GLY A 93 -7.26 5.01 21.49
C GLY A 93 -6.23 5.05 20.36
N ASP A 94 -5.27 4.14 20.35
CA ASP A 94 -4.26 4.05 19.28
C ASP A 94 -4.92 3.61 17.96
N LYS A 95 -5.80 2.60 18.02
CA LYS A 95 -6.58 2.12 16.87
C LYS A 95 -7.50 3.21 16.30
N PHE A 96 -8.06 4.07 17.16
CA PHE A 96 -8.86 5.22 16.76
C PHE A 96 -8.04 6.25 15.99
N LEU A 97 -6.87 6.66 16.51
CA LEU A 97 -5.98 7.63 15.83
C LEU A 97 -5.52 7.14 14.46
N ILE A 98 -5.21 5.85 14.36
CA ILE A 98 -4.79 5.23 13.10
C ILE A 98 -5.94 5.20 12.10
N SER A 99 -7.13 4.78 12.53
CA SER A 99 -8.34 4.82 11.69
C SER A 99 -8.67 6.24 11.21
N LEU A 100 -8.51 7.23 12.09
CA LEU A 100 -8.72 8.64 11.76
C LEU A 100 -7.70 9.13 10.71
N ALA A 101 -6.40 8.85 10.91
CA ALA A 101 -5.36 9.24 9.94
C ALA A 101 -5.59 8.60 8.56
N LEU A 102 -6.00 7.32 8.52
CA LEU A 102 -6.34 6.62 7.28
C LEU A 102 -7.58 7.21 6.61
N ALA A 103 -8.62 7.53 7.39
CA ALA A 103 -9.84 8.15 6.88
C ALA A 103 -9.57 9.53 6.27
N LEU A 104 -8.69 10.33 6.89
CA LEU A 104 -8.29 11.64 6.36
C LEU A 104 -7.59 11.52 5.00
N VAL A 105 -6.66 10.56 4.85
CA VAL A 105 -6.00 10.32 3.57
C VAL A 105 -6.97 9.83 2.50
N LEU A 106 -7.87 8.90 2.85
CA LEU A 106 -8.87 8.41 1.92
C LEU A 106 -9.81 9.53 1.46
N SER A 107 -10.20 10.41 2.39
CA SER A 107 -10.99 11.60 2.06
C SER A 107 -10.24 12.53 1.12
N ASP A 108 -8.94 12.74 1.33
CA ASP A 108 -8.10 13.59 0.48
C ASP A 108 -7.92 12.98 -0.93
N LEU A 109 -7.70 11.66 -0.99
CA LEU A 109 -7.59 10.91 -2.25
C LEU A 109 -8.90 10.90 -3.05
N ALA A 110 -10.06 10.85 -2.38
CA ALA A 110 -11.37 10.87 -3.03
C ALA A 110 -11.82 12.28 -3.43
N SER A 111 -11.23 13.32 -2.83
CA SER A 111 -11.54 14.72 -3.13
C SER A 111 -10.73 15.28 -4.31
N ASN A 112 -9.74 14.53 -4.81
CA ASN A 112 -8.82 14.90 -5.89
C ASN A 112 -9.05 14.03 -7.13
#